data_AF-A0A9Q3GYN0-F1
#
_entry.id   AF-A0A9Q3GYN0-F1
#
_cell.length_a   1.000
_cell.length_b   1.000
_cell.length_c   1.000
_cell.angle_alpha   90.00
_cell.angle_beta   90.00
_cell.angle_gamma   90.00
#
_symmetry.space_group_name_H-M   'P 1'
#
loop_
_entity.id
_entity.type
_entity.pdbx_description
1 polymer ?
#
loop_
_entity_poly.entity_id
_entity_poly.type
_entity_poly.pdbx_seq_one_letter_code
_entity_poly.pdbx_strand_id
1 'polypeptide(L)'
;MEILHQHQQSQILKGSPKCEIWDGLVWRCFTGTRNITEPQFMDISGALAFSIYVDWFNAHGKSTWLASIAPIMLICLNLPPSEGLKPENFYVAGIIPGPKEPTALQLNYLLMPLIEEPKELWQGYHFSPTSTSPSGSFIHVAILRAMTDMVAMGKLNRFILHSGNHFCDFCTMHKAQIAEIGPQFHYTCSCQNHKSTIVKWLWESPQPRQAIFFKYRVQ
;
A
#
# COMPACT_ATOMS: atom_id res chain seq x y z
N MET A 1 -4.33 11.33 -19.43
CA MET A 1 -5.15 10.28 -20.09
C MET A 1 -4.50 9.77 -21.38
N GLU A 2 -3.87 10.63 -22.18
CA GLU A 2 -3.16 10.22 -23.41
C GLU A 2 -2.05 9.19 -23.17
N ILE A 3 -1.24 9.34 -22.10
CA ILE A 3 -0.17 8.39 -21.74
C ILE A 3 -0.75 7.03 -21.30
N LEU A 4 -1.86 7.03 -20.56
CA LEU A 4 -2.56 5.81 -20.13
C LEU A 4 -3.20 5.07 -21.32
N HIS A 5 -3.80 5.83 -22.25
CA HIS A 5 -4.42 5.28 -23.45
C HIS A 5 -3.37 4.72 -24.43
N GLN A 6 -2.23 5.40 -24.60
CA GLN A 6 -1.10 4.92 -25.39
C GLN A 6 -0.45 3.68 -24.75
N HIS A 7 -0.40 3.61 -23.41
CA HIS A 7 0.17 2.45 -22.74
C HIS A 7 -0.72 1.20 -22.87
N GLN A 8 -2.04 1.33 -22.71
CA GLN A 8 -2.98 0.21 -22.97
C GLN A 8 -2.84 -0.35 -24.39
N GLN A 9 -2.57 0.50 -25.39
CA GLN A 9 -2.28 0.06 -26.76
C GLN A 9 -0.87 -0.56 -26.90
N SER A 10 0.12 -0.09 -26.14
CA SER A 10 1.50 -0.60 -26.17
C SER A 10 1.68 -1.98 -25.53
N GLN A 11 0.83 -2.37 -24.57
CA GLN A 11 0.89 -3.71 -23.96
C GLN A 11 0.55 -4.84 -24.96
N ILE A 12 -0.03 -4.50 -26.12
CA ILE A 12 -0.40 -5.45 -27.17
C ILE A 12 0.78 -5.76 -28.12
N LEU A 13 1.86 -4.98 -28.14
CA LEU A 13 2.95 -5.12 -29.12
C LEU A 13 4.35 -5.27 -28.49
N LYS A 14 4.72 -6.54 -28.28
CA LYS A 14 6.04 -7.22 -28.35
C LYS A 14 7.28 -6.61 -27.66
N GLY A 15 7.95 -7.48 -26.87
CA GLY A 15 9.43 -7.58 -26.85
C GLY A 15 10.06 -7.78 -25.46
N SER A 16 9.93 -9.00 -24.90
CA SER A 16 10.58 -9.50 -23.65
C SER A 16 10.87 -8.46 -22.56
N PRO A 17 9.96 -8.24 -21.59
CA PRO A 17 10.06 -7.10 -20.70
C PRO A 17 10.82 -7.41 -19.41
N LYS A 18 11.45 -6.38 -18.84
CA LYS A 18 11.85 -6.38 -17.43
C LYS A 18 10.66 -6.86 -16.59
N CYS A 19 10.92 -7.72 -15.60
CA CYS A 19 9.90 -8.18 -14.66
C CYS A 19 9.27 -6.96 -13.96
N GLU A 20 8.07 -6.59 -14.37
CA GLU A 20 7.26 -5.57 -13.71
C GLU A 20 6.53 -6.19 -12.52
N ILE A 21 5.99 -5.34 -11.64
CA ILE A 21 5.13 -5.82 -10.54
C ILE A 21 4.01 -6.72 -11.07
N TRP A 22 3.50 -6.40 -12.26
CA TRP A 22 2.42 -7.11 -12.94
C TRP A 22 2.80 -8.51 -13.41
N ASP A 23 4.08 -8.86 -13.50
CA ASP A 23 4.49 -10.23 -13.84
C ASP A 23 4.36 -11.20 -12.65
N GLY A 24 4.23 -10.66 -11.42
CA GLY A 24 4.04 -11.45 -10.22
C GLY A 24 2.67 -12.13 -10.18
N LEU A 25 2.63 -13.42 -9.82
CA LEU A 25 1.39 -14.22 -9.75
C LEU A 25 0.29 -13.57 -8.92
N VAL A 26 0.65 -12.89 -7.82
CA VAL A 26 -0.31 -12.20 -6.94
C VAL A 26 -1.07 -11.12 -7.69
N TRP A 27 -0.40 -10.37 -8.57
CA TRP A 27 -0.98 -9.22 -9.26
C TRP A 27 -1.66 -9.61 -10.57
N ARG A 28 -1.13 -10.61 -11.28
CA ARG A 28 -1.81 -11.22 -12.44
C ARG A 28 -3.17 -11.77 -12.03
N CYS A 29 -3.24 -12.52 -10.95
CA CYS A 29 -4.49 -13.14 -10.54
C CYS A 29 -5.35 -12.23 -9.63
N PHE A 30 -5.02 -10.95 -9.50
CA PHE A 30 -5.77 -10.03 -8.65
C PHE A 30 -7.08 -9.65 -9.33
N THR A 31 -8.15 -10.38 -9.02
CA THR A 31 -9.53 -10.09 -9.46
C THR A 31 -10.16 -8.93 -8.69
N GLY A 32 -9.53 -8.49 -7.61
CA GLY A 32 -9.97 -7.34 -6.84
C GLY A 32 -11.14 -7.60 -5.90
N THR A 33 -12.08 -8.43 -6.30
CA THR A 33 -13.10 -9.00 -5.44
C THR A 33 -12.76 -10.48 -5.20
N ARG A 34 -13.19 -11.02 -4.07
CA ARG A 34 -12.89 -12.40 -3.64
C ARG A 34 -13.53 -13.48 -4.52
N ASN A 35 -14.13 -13.12 -5.65
CA ASN A 35 -14.74 -14.04 -6.59
C ASN A 35 -13.81 -14.27 -7.79
N ILE A 36 -13.29 -15.49 -7.88
CA ILE A 36 -12.36 -15.92 -8.94
C ILE A 36 -12.99 -15.88 -10.34
N THR A 37 -14.31 -15.69 -10.45
CA THR A 37 -15.01 -15.62 -11.74
C THR A 37 -15.05 -14.20 -12.32
N GLU A 38 -14.64 -13.18 -11.56
CA GLU A 38 -14.55 -11.80 -12.07
C GLU A 38 -13.26 -11.60 -12.88
N PRO A 39 -13.26 -10.68 -13.87
CA PRO A 39 -12.05 -10.37 -14.62
C PRO A 39 -10.94 -9.87 -13.69
N GLN A 40 -9.68 -10.03 -14.13
CA GLN A 40 -8.55 -9.46 -13.40
C GLN A 40 -8.71 -7.95 -13.34
N PHE A 41 -8.39 -7.34 -12.21
CA PHE A 41 -8.63 -5.91 -11.98
C PHE A 41 -7.97 -5.05 -13.07
N MET A 42 -6.77 -5.43 -13.50
CA MET A 42 -6.03 -4.72 -14.55
C MET A 42 -6.62 -4.87 -15.95
N ASP A 43 -7.47 -5.88 -16.17
CA ASP A 43 -8.18 -6.08 -17.44
C ASP A 43 -9.46 -5.23 -17.51
N ILE A 44 -9.90 -4.63 -16.40
CA ILE A 44 -11.07 -3.76 -16.37
C ILE A 44 -10.70 -2.42 -17.02
N SER A 45 -11.46 -2.03 -18.04
CA SER A 45 -11.30 -0.72 -18.68
C SER A 45 -11.47 0.41 -17.66
N GLY A 46 -10.50 1.33 -17.62
CA GLY A 46 -10.50 2.44 -16.66
C GLY A 46 -10.03 2.07 -15.25
N ALA A 47 -9.52 0.85 -15.03
CA ALA A 47 -8.89 0.48 -13.77
C ALA A 47 -7.52 1.13 -13.59
N LEU A 48 -7.37 1.86 -12.48
CA LEU A 48 -6.15 2.51 -12.07
C LEU A 48 -5.67 1.90 -10.75
N ALA A 49 -4.45 1.38 -10.76
CA ALA A 49 -3.79 0.84 -9.60
C ALA A 49 -2.71 1.82 -9.11
N PHE A 50 -2.62 1.96 -7.81
CA PHE A 50 -1.65 2.85 -7.16
C PHE A 50 -0.85 2.10 -6.10
N SER A 51 0.39 2.54 -5.90
CA SER A 51 1.13 2.31 -4.67
C SER A 51 1.08 3.54 -3.79
N ILE A 52 0.94 3.35 -2.49
CA ILE A 52 1.10 4.42 -1.51
C ILE A 52 2.54 4.47 -1.00
N TYR A 53 3.13 5.64 -0.95
CA TYR A 53 4.44 5.90 -0.36
C TYR A 53 4.29 6.84 0.84
N VAL A 54 4.92 6.48 1.94
CA VAL A 54 5.00 7.27 3.18
C VAL A 54 6.38 7.02 3.78
N ASP A 55 7.17 8.07 3.97
CA ASP A 55 8.50 7.98 4.57
C ASP A 55 8.89 9.27 5.27
N TRP A 56 9.64 9.15 6.37
CA TRP A 56 10.10 10.26 7.18
C TRP A 56 11.55 10.59 6.88
N PHE A 57 11.80 11.76 6.30
CA PHE A 57 13.16 12.20 6.03
C PHE A 57 13.39 13.64 6.49
N ASN A 58 14.66 13.98 6.64
CA ASN A 58 15.09 15.33 6.98
C ASN A 58 15.20 16.18 5.71
N ALA A 59 14.31 17.16 5.55
CA ALA A 59 14.28 18.02 4.37
C ALA A 59 15.52 18.90 4.22
N HIS A 60 16.25 19.16 5.31
CA HIS A 60 17.46 20.00 5.33
C HIS A 60 18.76 19.19 5.47
N GLY A 61 18.69 17.86 5.38
CA GLY A 61 19.85 16.98 5.54
C GLY A 61 20.27 16.78 7.01
N LYS A 62 21.53 16.37 7.25
CA LYS A 62 21.99 15.91 8.58
C LYS A 62 22.06 16.99 9.68
N SER A 63 21.80 18.26 9.35
CA SER A 63 22.15 19.40 10.21
C SER A 63 21.07 19.79 11.22
N THR A 64 19.79 19.47 11.01
CA THR A 64 18.71 19.90 11.93
C THR A 64 17.56 18.91 12.04
N TRP A 65 17.36 18.28 13.20
CA TRP A 65 16.18 17.44 13.50
C TRP A 65 14.83 18.20 13.45
N LEU A 66 14.89 19.53 13.36
CA LEU A 66 13.74 20.43 13.40
C LEU A 66 12.92 20.45 12.11
N ALA A 67 13.42 19.86 11.02
CA ALA A 67 12.79 19.95 9.70
C ALA A 67 12.55 18.58 9.05
N SER A 68 12.10 17.62 9.86
CA SER A 68 11.58 16.36 9.33
C SER A 68 10.27 16.62 8.56
N ILE A 69 10.07 15.90 7.47
CA ILE A 69 8.84 15.93 6.68
C ILE A 69 8.52 14.51 6.20
N ALA A 70 7.25 14.24 5.96
CA ALA A 70 6.86 13.04 5.24
C ALA A 70 5.77 13.31 4.21
N PRO A 71 6.05 13.04 2.94
CA PRO A 71 5.02 13.07 1.93
C PRO A 71 4.20 11.77 1.99
N ILE A 72 2.90 11.90 1.80
CA ILE A 72 2.01 10.79 1.43
C ILE A 72 1.83 10.90 -0.08
N MET A 73 2.34 9.95 -0.84
CA MET A 73 2.28 9.97 -2.31
C MET A 73 1.57 8.73 -2.84
N LEU A 74 0.82 8.91 -3.92
CA LEU A 74 0.32 7.81 -4.73
C LEU A 74 1.09 7.75 -6.05
N ILE A 75 1.54 6.55 -6.41
CA ILE A 75 2.30 6.27 -7.63
C ILE A 75 1.44 5.39 -8.52
N CYS A 76 1.10 5.87 -9.72
CA CYS A 76 0.28 5.11 -10.66
C CYS A 76 1.08 3.92 -11.23
N LEU A 77 0.62 2.71 -10.95
CA LEU A 77 1.24 1.47 -11.39
C LEU A 77 0.87 1.09 -12.83
N ASN A 78 -0.11 1.78 -13.44
CA ASN A 78 -0.45 1.62 -14.86
C ASN A 78 0.54 2.32 -15.78
N LEU A 79 1.46 3.13 -15.25
CA LEU A 79 2.53 3.74 -16.03
C LEU A 79 3.74 2.80 -16.06
N PRO A 80 4.51 2.78 -17.17
CA PRO A 80 5.80 2.11 -17.19
C PRO A 80 6.67 2.57 -16.01
N PRO A 81 7.49 1.72 -15.38
CA PRO A 81 8.31 2.10 -14.24
C PRO A 81 9.20 3.33 -14.49
N SER A 82 9.68 3.51 -15.73
CA SER A 82 10.49 4.67 -16.13
C SER A 82 9.72 5.99 -16.12
N GLU A 83 8.39 5.95 -16.26
CA GLU A 83 7.50 7.10 -16.23
C GLU A 83 6.86 7.26 -14.86
N GLY A 84 6.33 6.19 -14.28
CA GLY A 84 5.63 6.24 -12.99
C GLY A 84 6.49 6.71 -11.83
N LEU A 85 7.82 6.49 -11.88
CA LEU A 85 8.77 6.94 -10.86
C LEU A 85 9.30 8.36 -11.08
N LYS A 86 8.84 9.08 -12.11
CA LYS A 86 9.21 10.48 -12.31
C LYS A 86 8.43 11.38 -11.33
N PRO A 87 9.08 12.38 -10.71
CA PRO A 87 8.45 13.25 -9.72
C PRO A 87 7.14 13.91 -10.21
N GLU A 88 7.05 14.26 -11.49
CA GLU A 88 5.85 14.86 -12.11
C GLU A 88 4.63 13.92 -12.14
N ASN A 89 4.82 12.61 -11.99
CA ASN A 89 3.75 11.61 -11.97
C ASN A 89 3.37 11.16 -10.55
N PHE A 90 3.99 11.75 -9.52
CA PHE A 90 3.59 11.51 -8.13
C PHE A 90 2.38 12.34 -7.76
N TYR A 91 1.32 11.67 -7.33
CA TYR A 91 0.19 12.35 -6.71
C TYR A 91 0.49 12.57 -5.23
N VAL A 92 0.84 13.79 -4.84
CA VAL A 92 1.08 14.15 -3.45
C VAL A 92 -0.26 14.35 -2.75
N ALA A 93 -0.71 13.33 -2.03
CA ALA A 93 -1.97 13.34 -1.29
C ALA A 93 -1.89 14.13 0.02
N GLY A 94 -0.70 14.26 0.60
CA GLY A 94 -0.51 15.00 1.84
C GLY A 94 0.94 15.19 2.20
N ILE A 95 1.21 16.15 3.08
CA ILE A 95 2.52 16.41 3.66
C ILE A 95 2.34 16.48 5.17
N ILE A 96 3.07 15.63 5.88
CA ILE A 96 3.02 15.56 7.33
C ILE A 96 4.22 16.35 7.87
N PRO A 97 3.98 17.48 8.57
CA PRO A 97 5.06 18.29 9.11
C PRO A 97 5.72 17.61 10.30
N GLY A 98 7.04 17.79 10.43
CA GLY A 98 7.80 17.41 11.62
C GLY A 98 7.65 18.42 12.76
N PRO A 99 8.54 18.39 13.76
CA PRO A 99 9.79 17.62 13.80
C PRO A 99 9.62 16.16 14.25
N LYS A 100 8.45 15.81 14.80
CA LYS A 100 8.17 14.46 15.29
C LYS A 100 7.37 13.67 14.28
N GLU A 101 7.68 12.39 14.20
CA GLU A 101 6.86 11.42 13.47
C GLU A 101 5.49 11.27 14.16
N PRO A 102 4.38 11.14 13.41
CA PRO A 102 3.07 10.90 14.00
C PRO A 102 3.04 9.55 14.71
N THR A 103 2.18 9.49 15.71
CA THR A 103 1.72 8.23 16.27
C THR A 103 0.98 7.42 15.19
N ALA A 104 0.91 6.09 15.35
CA ALA A 104 0.15 5.23 14.44
C ALA A 104 -1.33 5.67 14.33
N LEU A 105 -1.92 6.15 15.43
CA LEU A 105 -3.28 6.66 15.44
C LEU A 105 -3.44 7.94 14.61
N GLN A 106 -2.51 8.90 14.73
CA GLN A 106 -2.53 10.13 13.92
C GLN A 106 -2.35 9.81 12.44
N LEU A 107 -1.44 8.89 12.10
CA LEU A 107 -1.25 8.46 10.72
C LEU A 107 -2.53 7.85 10.13
N ASN A 108 -3.25 7.03 10.91
CA ASN A 108 -4.53 6.46 10.47
C ASN A 108 -5.56 7.54 10.09
N TYR A 109 -5.66 8.62 10.87
CA TYR A 109 -6.57 9.71 10.55
C TYR A 109 -6.18 10.43 9.26
N LEU A 110 -4.88 10.62 9.02
CA LEU A 110 -4.36 11.25 7.80
C LEU A 110 -4.59 10.39 6.56
N LEU A 111 -4.57 9.05 6.72
CA LEU A 111 -4.77 8.10 5.64
C LEU A 111 -6.24 7.76 5.38
N MET A 112 -7.15 8.12 6.29
CA MET A 112 -8.57 7.76 6.18
C MET A 112 -9.19 8.20 4.83
N PRO A 113 -8.97 9.42 4.30
CA PRO A 113 -9.48 9.80 2.98
C PRO A 113 -8.94 8.91 1.86
N LEU A 114 -7.65 8.57 1.94
CA LEU A 114 -6.97 7.67 0.99
C LEU A 114 -7.37 6.20 1.14
N ILE A 115 -8.24 5.88 2.09
CA ILE A 115 -8.83 4.55 2.25
C ILE A 115 -10.30 4.59 1.83
N GLU A 116 -11.06 5.59 2.29
CA GLU A 116 -12.50 5.68 1.99
C GLU A 116 -12.77 6.06 0.54
N GLU A 117 -12.06 7.04 -0.04
CA GLU A 117 -12.29 7.42 -1.45
C GLU A 117 -11.96 6.28 -2.41
N PRO A 118 -10.81 5.56 -2.30
CA PRO A 118 -10.57 4.41 -3.17
C PRO A 118 -11.52 3.25 -2.94
N LYS A 119 -12.14 3.09 -1.75
CA LYS A 119 -13.19 2.07 -1.54
C LYS A 119 -14.46 2.40 -2.32
N GLU A 120 -14.81 3.67 -2.46
CA GLU A 120 -15.93 4.09 -3.31
C GLU A 120 -15.57 3.90 -4.78
N LEU A 121 -14.41 4.40 -5.19
CA LEU A 121 -13.89 4.26 -6.56
C LEU A 121 -13.65 2.79 -6.93
N TRP A 122 -13.42 1.91 -5.97
CA TRP A 122 -13.30 0.47 -6.19
C TRP A 122 -14.54 -0.10 -6.88
N GLN A 123 -15.74 0.36 -6.48
CA GLN A 123 -17.02 -0.06 -7.07
C GLN A 123 -17.23 0.50 -8.49
N GLY A 124 -16.39 1.45 -8.90
CA GLY A 124 -16.49 2.17 -10.16
C GLY A 124 -17.25 3.48 -10.01
N TYR A 125 -16.71 4.54 -10.61
CA TYR A 125 -17.33 5.86 -10.63
C TYR A 125 -17.37 6.43 -12.05
N HIS A 126 -18.50 7.02 -12.42
CA HIS A 126 -18.69 7.65 -13.73
C HIS A 126 -18.31 9.13 -13.68
N PHE A 127 -17.14 9.45 -14.23
CA PHE A 127 -16.69 10.83 -14.41
C PHE A 127 -17.43 11.50 -15.56
N SER A 128 -17.68 12.80 -15.42
CA SER A 128 -18.35 13.60 -16.43
C SER A 128 -17.60 13.63 -17.76
N PRO A 129 -18.30 13.87 -18.88
CA PRO A 129 -17.68 14.06 -20.19
C PRO A 129 -16.54 15.06 -20.19
N THR A 130 -15.48 14.73 -20.92
CA THR A 130 -14.33 15.59 -21.20
C THR A 130 -14.19 15.79 -22.71
N SER A 131 -13.37 16.77 -23.14
CA SER A 131 -13.11 16.96 -24.58
C SER A 131 -12.54 15.71 -25.26
N THR A 132 -11.80 14.88 -24.52
CA THR A 132 -11.20 13.64 -25.00
C THR A 132 -12.10 12.42 -24.77
N SER A 133 -13.12 12.52 -23.92
CA SER A 133 -14.09 11.45 -23.64
C SER A 133 -15.51 12.03 -23.56
N PRO A 134 -16.19 12.23 -24.71
CA PRO A 134 -17.51 12.87 -24.76
C PRO A 134 -18.62 12.08 -24.04
N SER A 135 -18.43 10.78 -23.83
CA SER A 135 -19.36 9.94 -23.05
C SER A 135 -19.07 9.94 -21.55
N GLY A 136 -18.05 10.65 -21.09
CA GLY A 136 -17.50 10.46 -19.74
C GLY A 136 -16.58 9.24 -19.67
N SER A 137 -16.14 8.90 -18.46
CA SER A 137 -15.24 7.76 -18.24
C SER A 137 -15.63 7.03 -16.97
N PHE A 138 -15.74 5.71 -17.04
CA PHE A 138 -15.94 4.87 -15.87
C PHE A 138 -14.57 4.43 -15.34
N ILE A 139 -14.27 4.76 -14.09
CA ILE A 139 -12.95 4.55 -13.50
C ILE A 139 -13.08 3.71 -12.24
N HIS A 140 -12.20 2.72 -12.11
CA HIS A 140 -11.99 1.96 -10.88
C HIS A 140 -10.63 2.32 -10.30
N VAL A 141 -10.53 2.45 -8.97
CA VAL A 141 -9.24 2.74 -8.31
C VAL A 141 -8.92 1.73 -7.22
N ALA A 142 -7.65 1.31 -7.17
CA ALA A 142 -7.13 0.42 -6.16
C ALA A 142 -5.78 0.89 -5.63
N ILE A 143 -5.59 0.87 -4.31
CA ILE A 143 -4.26 0.97 -3.71
C ILE A 143 -3.79 -0.46 -3.40
N LEU A 144 -2.77 -0.91 -4.10
CA LEU A 144 -2.35 -2.31 -4.09
C LEU A 144 -1.21 -2.59 -3.12
N ARG A 145 -0.28 -1.66 -2.96
CA ARG A 145 0.90 -1.85 -2.11
C ARG A 145 1.35 -0.57 -1.44
N ALA A 146 2.01 -0.74 -0.30
CA ALA A 146 2.78 0.29 0.34
C ALA A 146 4.26 0.19 -0.12
N MET A 147 4.86 1.33 -0.48
CA MET A 147 6.29 1.49 -0.72
C MET A 147 6.84 2.34 0.42
N THR A 148 7.27 1.70 1.49
CA THR A 148 7.79 2.41 2.66
C THR A 148 8.98 1.65 3.24
N ASP A 149 9.74 2.30 4.11
CA ASP A 149 10.67 1.59 4.97
C ASP A 149 9.92 0.67 5.95
N MET A 150 10.66 -0.14 6.70
CA MET A 150 10.05 -1.05 7.67
C MET A 150 9.34 -0.28 8.80
N VAL A 151 9.87 0.84 9.29
CA VAL A 151 9.23 1.59 10.38
C VAL A 151 7.82 2.04 9.98
N ALA A 152 7.70 2.72 8.83
CA ALA A 152 6.45 3.21 8.30
C ALA A 152 5.52 2.07 7.87
N MET A 153 6.07 0.96 7.33
CA MET A 153 5.27 -0.24 7.01
C MET A 153 4.57 -0.78 8.25
N GLY A 154 5.28 -0.83 9.38
CA GLY A 154 4.72 -1.23 10.67
C GLY A 154 3.55 -0.34 11.09
N LYS A 155 3.66 0.97 10.89
CA LYS A 155 2.57 1.90 11.21
C LYS A 155 1.38 1.76 10.27
N LEU A 156 1.63 1.59 8.97
CA LEU A 156 0.58 1.39 7.95
C LEU A 156 -0.18 0.08 8.16
N ASN A 157 0.54 -1.02 8.40
CA ASN A 157 -0.04 -2.35 8.54
C ASN A 157 -0.41 -2.70 9.98
N ARG A 158 -0.21 -1.80 10.95
CA ARG A 158 -0.38 -2.05 12.39
C ARG A 158 0.47 -3.21 12.92
N PHE A 159 1.69 -3.34 12.40
CA PHE A 159 2.72 -4.24 12.92
C PHE A 159 3.74 -3.50 13.80
N ILE A 160 4.45 -4.25 14.63
CA ILE A 160 5.64 -3.79 15.36
C ILE A 160 6.85 -4.48 14.73
N LEU A 161 7.75 -3.70 14.14
CA LEU A 161 8.95 -4.24 13.48
C LEU A 161 10.23 -4.07 14.31
N HIS A 162 10.32 -3.01 15.14
CA HIS A 162 11.60 -2.62 15.78
C HIS A 162 11.72 -2.99 17.25
N SER A 163 10.62 -3.28 17.93
CA SER A 163 10.58 -3.54 19.39
C SER A 163 9.82 -4.82 19.78
N GLY A 164 9.38 -5.61 18.80
CA GLY A 164 8.70 -6.87 19.02
C GLY A 164 9.66 -8.06 19.04
N ASN A 165 9.22 -9.17 19.65
CA ASN A 165 9.90 -10.46 19.56
C ASN A 165 9.76 -11.13 18.18
N HIS A 166 9.35 -10.38 17.18
CA HIS A 166 8.99 -10.84 15.86
C HIS A 166 9.31 -9.71 14.89
N PHE A 167 10.02 -10.00 13.81
CA PHE A 167 10.72 -9.00 12.99
C PHE A 167 10.25 -8.97 11.52
N CYS A 168 9.29 -9.81 11.16
CA CYS A 168 8.80 -9.95 9.80
C CYS A 168 7.28 -9.78 9.77
N ASP A 169 6.79 -9.00 8.79
CA ASP A 169 5.37 -8.75 8.56
C ASP A 169 4.65 -9.92 7.88
N PHE A 170 5.41 -10.80 7.21
CA PHE A 170 4.88 -11.90 6.43
C PHE A 170 4.88 -13.23 7.19
N CYS A 171 5.73 -13.38 8.22
CA CYS A 171 5.86 -14.63 8.95
C CYS A 171 5.60 -14.47 10.45
N THR A 172 5.37 -15.59 11.14
CA THR A 172 5.21 -15.65 12.59
C THR A 172 6.46 -16.11 13.33
N MET A 173 7.62 -15.95 12.73
CA MET A 173 8.89 -16.34 13.34
C MET A 173 9.22 -15.45 14.53
N HIS A 174 9.57 -16.10 15.64
CA HIS A 174 10.05 -15.42 16.83
C HIS A 174 11.54 -15.08 16.67
N LYS A 175 12.00 -13.97 17.25
CA LYS A 175 13.39 -13.49 17.19
C LYS A 175 14.39 -14.51 17.73
N ALA A 176 13.97 -15.33 18.70
CA ALA A 176 14.77 -16.44 19.22
C ALA A 176 15.11 -17.50 18.14
N GLN A 177 14.31 -17.57 17.08
CA GLN A 177 14.44 -18.51 15.96
C GLN A 177 15.06 -17.85 14.73
N ILE A 178 15.67 -16.66 14.85
CA ILE A 178 16.21 -15.91 13.70
C ILE A 178 17.29 -16.69 12.91
N ALA A 179 17.93 -17.68 13.55
CA ALA A 179 18.91 -18.56 12.92
C ALA A 179 18.28 -19.75 12.17
N GLU A 180 16.97 -20.00 12.32
CA GLU A 180 16.24 -21.08 11.65
C GLU A 180 15.89 -20.66 10.22
N ILE A 181 16.85 -20.82 9.31
CA ILE A 181 16.72 -20.40 7.91
C ILE A 181 16.08 -21.53 7.08
N GLY A 182 14.94 -21.24 6.47
CA GLY A 182 14.32 -22.12 5.47
C GLY A 182 12.79 -22.04 5.45
N PRO A 183 12.15 -22.33 4.30
CA PRO A 183 10.69 -22.25 4.14
C PRO A 183 9.90 -23.09 5.15
N GLN A 184 10.48 -24.18 5.65
CA GLN A 184 9.89 -25.05 6.68
C GLN A 184 9.71 -24.37 8.05
N PHE A 185 10.47 -23.30 8.33
CA PHE A 185 10.39 -22.53 9.59
C PHE A 185 9.56 -21.26 9.42
N HIS A 186 9.07 -20.99 8.20
CA HIS A 186 8.27 -19.82 7.88
C HIS A 186 6.78 -20.15 7.93
N TYR A 187 6.15 -19.86 9.05
CA TYR A 187 4.68 -19.84 9.13
C TYR A 187 4.16 -18.50 8.62
N THR A 188 3.27 -18.50 7.64
CA THR A 188 2.73 -17.29 7.05
C THR A 188 1.72 -16.60 7.97
N CYS A 189 1.82 -15.27 8.08
CA CYS A 189 0.76 -14.48 8.68
C CYS A 189 -0.36 -14.30 7.67
N SER A 190 -1.53 -14.91 7.91
CA SER A 190 -2.68 -14.70 7.03
C SER A 190 -3.33 -13.34 7.29
N CYS A 191 -3.76 -12.66 6.23
CA CYS A 191 -4.54 -11.43 6.33
C CYS A 191 -5.78 -11.59 7.25
N GLN A 192 -6.40 -12.77 7.25
CA GLN A 192 -7.56 -13.05 8.10
C GLN A 192 -7.19 -13.09 9.59
N ASN A 193 -6.09 -13.76 9.94
CA ASN A 193 -5.60 -13.83 11.31
C ASN A 193 -5.20 -12.44 11.80
N HIS A 194 -4.49 -11.67 10.96
CA HIS A 194 -4.11 -10.29 11.26
C HIS A 194 -5.33 -9.41 11.55
N LYS A 195 -6.32 -9.39 10.64
CA LYS A 195 -7.56 -8.63 10.81
C LYS A 195 -8.31 -9.02 12.08
N SER A 196 -8.47 -10.33 12.34
CA SER A 196 -9.17 -10.79 13.54
C SER A 196 -8.46 -10.37 14.83
N THR A 197 -7.13 -10.29 14.80
CA THR A 197 -6.32 -9.86 15.95
C THR A 197 -6.43 -8.34 16.16
N ILE A 198 -6.38 -7.54 15.09
CA ILE A 198 -6.61 -6.09 15.18
C ILE A 198 -8.00 -5.82 15.78
N VAL A 199 -9.03 -6.52 15.29
CA VAL A 199 -10.40 -6.39 15.82
C VAL A 199 -10.43 -6.70 17.32
N LYS A 200 -9.83 -7.83 17.74
CA LYS A 200 -9.72 -8.16 19.18
C LYS A 200 -9.04 -7.04 19.95
N TRP A 201 -7.91 -6.55 19.47
CA TRP A 201 -7.17 -5.46 20.13
C TRP A 201 -8.03 -4.18 20.26
N LEU A 202 -8.79 -3.81 19.23
CA LEU A 202 -9.64 -2.62 19.23
C LEU A 202 -10.75 -2.67 20.29
N TRP A 203 -11.36 -3.84 20.51
CA TRP A 203 -12.48 -4.02 21.44
C TRP A 203 -12.05 -4.31 22.89
N GLU A 204 -10.76 -4.49 23.13
CA GLU A 204 -10.21 -4.79 24.45
C GLU A 204 -9.87 -3.52 25.25
N SER A 205 -9.79 -3.66 26.57
CA SER A 205 -9.37 -2.57 27.45
C SER A 205 -7.84 -2.33 27.40
N PRO A 206 -7.32 -1.17 27.83
CA PRO A 206 -5.91 -0.81 27.64
C PRO A 206 -4.88 -1.80 28.21
N GLN A 207 -5.17 -2.46 29.33
CA GLN A 207 -4.28 -3.44 29.95
C GLN A 207 -4.17 -4.74 29.11
N PRO A 208 -5.28 -5.42 28.74
CA PRO A 208 -5.27 -6.55 27.80
C PRO A 208 -4.67 -6.23 26.43
N ARG A 209 -4.82 -5.00 25.93
CA ARG A 209 -4.21 -4.55 24.67
C ARG A 209 -2.69 -4.73 24.67
N GLN A 210 -2.02 -4.49 25.80
CA GLN A 210 -0.57 -4.71 25.90
C GLN A 210 -0.20 -6.20 25.77
N ALA A 211 -0.98 -7.09 26.36
CA ALA A 211 -0.75 -8.52 26.23
C ALA A 211 -0.98 -9.02 24.78
N ILE A 212 -2.04 -8.54 24.14
CA ILE A 212 -2.34 -8.83 22.71
C ILE A 212 -1.26 -8.24 21.81
N PHE A 213 -0.77 -7.03 22.12
CA PHE A 213 0.33 -6.35 21.45
C PHE A 213 1.60 -7.22 21.47
N PHE A 214 2.04 -7.73 22.63
CA PHE A 214 3.23 -8.57 22.71
C PHE A 214 3.05 -9.94 22.04
N LYS A 215 1.84 -10.50 22.12
CA LYS A 215 1.56 -11.84 21.59
C LYS A 215 1.40 -11.86 20.07
N TYR A 216 0.74 -10.85 19.51
CA TYR A 216 0.31 -10.88 18.11
C TYR A 216 0.83 -9.70 17.27
N ARG A 217 1.59 -8.77 17.88
CA ARG A 217 2.23 -7.61 17.23
C ARG A 217 1.26 -6.59 16.62
N VAL A 218 0.06 -6.45 17.17
CA VAL A 218 -0.94 -5.50 16.67
C VAL A 218 -1.02 -4.24 17.54
N GLN A 219 -1.23 -3.08 16.91
CA GLN A 219 -1.44 -1.78 17.56
C GLN A 219 -2.45 -0.88 16.82
#